data_AF-A0A932ZNY7-F1
#
_entry.id   AF-A0A932ZNY7-F1
#
_cell.length_a   1.000
_cell.length_b   1.000
_cell.length_c   1.000
_cell.angle_alpha   90.00
_cell.angle_beta   90.00
_cell.angle_gamma   90.00
#
_symmetry.space_group_name_H-M   'P 1'
#
loop_
_entity.id
_entity.type
_entity.pdbx_description
1 polymer ?
#
loop_
_entity_poly.entity_id
_entity_poly.type
_entity_poly.pdbx_seq_one_letter_code
_entity_poly.pdbx_strand_id
1 'polypeptide(L)'
;MVVALPGEDLVREGIRDLEAGRETVAACLVSIGAARLRRSGLTVSERTLPEPEHRLYGLLSSEDPDAAHGRYNALIRRLVSYERARECAS
;
A
#
# COMPACT_ATOMS: atom_id res chain seq x y z
N MET A 1 -15.27 -17.23 10.49
CA MET A 1 -15.40 -15.88 9.90
C MET A 1 -14.00 -15.26 9.93
N VAL A 2 -13.30 -15.19 8.81
CA VAL A 2 -11.97 -14.56 8.77
C VAL A 2 -12.21 -13.06 8.79
N VAL A 3 -11.89 -12.41 9.91
CA VAL A 3 -11.93 -10.95 10.00
C VAL A 3 -10.79 -10.45 9.14
N ALA A 4 -11.11 -9.81 8.01
CA ALA A 4 -10.10 -9.16 7.18
C ALA A 4 -9.35 -8.14 8.04
N LEU A 5 -8.02 -8.15 7.98
CA LEU A 5 -7.23 -7.21 8.75
C LEU A 5 -7.47 -5.79 8.23
N PRO A 6 -7.46 -4.76 9.08
CA PRO A 6 -7.56 -3.38 8.62
C PRO A 6 -6.46 -3.07 7.59
N GLY A 7 -6.85 -2.72 6.36
CA GLY A 7 -5.91 -2.46 5.25
C GLY A 7 -5.57 -3.65 4.36
N GLU A 8 -6.12 -4.83 4.64
CA GLU A 8 -5.91 -6.03 3.81
C GLU A 8 -6.47 -5.88 2.39
N ASP A 9 -7.65 -5.28 2.28
CA ASP A 9 -8.32 -4.94 1.01
C ASP A 9 -7.40 -4.11 0.11
N LEU A 10 -6.81 -3.06 0.68
CA LEU A 10 -5.94 -2.11 -0.01
C LEU A 10 -4.62 -2.77 -0.44
N VAL A 11 -4.05 -3.64 0.41
CA VAL A 11 -2.83 -4.39 0.05
C VAL A 11 -3.11 -5.42 -1.04
N ARG A 12 -4.22 -6.14 -0.96
CA ARG A 12 -4.62 -7.10 -2.01
C ARG A 12 -4.88 -6.42 -3.34
N GLU A 13 -5.50 -5.24 -3.32
CA GLU A 13 -5.66 -4.41 -4.50
C GLU A 13 -4.32 -3.96 -5.08
N GLY A 14 -3.43 -3.43 -4.24
CA GLY A 14 -2.13 -2.96 -4.68
C GLY A 14 -1.25 -4.07 -5.27
N ILE A 15 -1.29 -5.28 -4.72
CA ILE A 15 -0.60 -6.44 -5.30
C ILE A 15 -1.13 -6.74 -6.71
N ARG A 16 -2.47 -6.81 -6.88
CA ARG A 16 -3.10 -7.06 -8.19
C ARG A 16 -2.80 -5.95 -9.20
N ASP A 17 -2.74 -4.70 -8.75
CA ASP A 17 -2.40 -3.57 -9.59
C ASP A 17 -0.93 -3.62 -10.03
N LEU A 18 -0.01 -3.91 -9.12
CA LEU A 18 1.41 -4.08 -9.44
C LEU A 18 1.66 -5.23 -10.40
N GLU A 19 1.00 -6.38 -10.21
CA GLU A 19 1.10 -7.52 -11.12
C GLU A 19 0.57 -7.20 -12.52
N ALA A 20 -0.43 -6.34 -12.61
CA ALA A 20 -0.98 -5.85 -13.88
C ALA A 20 -0.21 -4.65 -14.47
N GLY A 21 0.87 -4.18 -13.82
CA GLY A 21 1.63 -3.02 -14.24
C GLY A 21 0.87 -1.69 -14.15
N ARG A 22 -0.18 -1.63 -13.32
CA ARG A 22 -0.96 -0.41 -13.07
C ARG A 22 -0.33 0.43 -11.97
N GLU A 23 -0.27 1.73 -12.22
CA GLU A 23 0.18 2.71 -11.24
C GLU A 23 -1.02 3.34 -10.55
N THR A 24 -1.45 2.72 -9.46
CA THR A 24 -2.57 3.18 -8.63
C THR A 24 -2.09 3.60 -7.25
N VAL A 25 -2.96 4.27 -6.49
CA VAL A 25 -2.74 4.58 -5.08
C VAL A 25 -2.39 3.31 -4.28
N ALA A 26 -3.12 2.22 -4.50
CA ALA A 26 -2.89 0.94 -3.85
C ALA A 26 -1.54 0.31 -4.25
N ALA A 27 -1.20 0.35 -5.54
CA ALA A 27 0.08 -0.15 -6.06
C ALA A 27 1.29 0.62 -5.51
N CYS A 28 1.17 1.95 -5.41
CA CYS A 28 2.19 2.79 -4.79
C CYS A 28 2.35 2.44 -3.31
N LEU A 29 1.24 2.28 -2.58
CA LEU A 29 1.28 1.92 -1.16
C LEU A 29 1.93 0.56 -0.91
N VAL A 30 1.61 -0.47 -1.72
CA VAL A 30 2.26 -1.78 -1.64
C VAL A 30 3.74 -1.69 -2.02
N SER A 31 4.11 -0.84 -2.98
CA SER A 31 5.51 -0.60 -3.33
C SER A 31 6.30 0.03 -2.17
N ILE A 32 5.69 0.96 -1.42
CA ILE A 32 6.28 1.56 -0.21
C ILE A 32 6.53 0.49 0.86
N GLY A 33 5.53 -0.34 1.15
CA GLY A 33 5.60 -1.39 2.17
C GLY A 33 6.29 -2.69 1.73
N ALA A 34 6.74 -2.79 0.47
CA ALA A 34 7.04 -4.06 -0.18
C ALA A 34 8.03 -4.93 0.61
N ALA A 35 9.09 -4.32 1.16
CA ALA A 35 10.07 -5.03 1.96
C ALA A 35 9.48 -5.69 3.21
N ARG A 36 8.60 -4.99 3.93
CA ARG A 36 7.98 -5.50 5.16
C ARG A 36 6.85 -6.48 4.88
N LEU A 37 6.03 -6.19 3.88
CA LEU A 37 4.99 -7.10 3.39
C LEU A 37 5.58 -8.45 3.00
N ARG A 38 6.69 -8.48 2.26
CA ARG A 38 7.40 -9.74 1.91
C ARG A 38 7.91 -10.47 3.14
N ARG A 39 8.50 -9.76 4.11
CA ARG A 39 8.93 -10.39 5.39
C ARG A 39 7.78 -11.02 6.17
N SER A 40 6.56 -10.48 6.04
CA SER A 40 5.33 -11.06 6.62
C SER A 40 4.71 -12.22 5.82
N GLY A 41 5.41 -12.74 4.81
CA GLY A 41 4.98 -13.86 3.98
C GLY A 41 4.03 -13.52 2.83
N LEU A 42 3.81 -12.24 2.51
CA LEU A 42 3.03 -11.85 1.34
C LEU A 42 3.85 -11.96 0.06
N THR A 43 3.25 -12.52 -0.98
CA THR A 43 3.82 -12.53 -2.33
C THR A 43 3.63 -11.15 -2.95
N VAL A 44 4.66 -10.32 -2.88
CA VAL A 44 4.70 -9.00 -3.54
C VAL A 44 5.77 -9.05 -4.63
N SER A 45 5.39 -8.72 -5.87
CA SER A 45 6.30 -8.65 -7.02
C SER A 45 7.60 -7.92 -6.67
N GLU A 46 8.76 -8.48 -7.04
CA GLU A 46 10.08 -7.84 -6.82
C GLU A 46 10.19 -6.49 -7.54
N ARG A 47 9.48 -6.35 -8.67
CA ARG A 47 9.41 -5.10 -9.43
C ARG A 47 8.36 -4.18 -8.79
N THR A 48 8.82 -3.30 -7.92
CA THR A 48 8.04 -2.20 -7.34
C THR A 48 8.10 -0.95 -8.22
N LEU A 49 7.19 -0.01 -7.99
CA LEU A 49 7.23 1.28 -8.67
C LEU A 49 8.45 2.10 -8.21
N PRO A 50 9.13 2.83 -9.11
CA PRO A 50 10.20 3.75 -8.74
C PRO A 50 9.60 4.96 -8.02
N GLU A 51 10.27 5.42 -6.95
CA GLU A 51 9.83 6.56 -6.12
C GLU A 51 8.34 6.49 -5.73
N PRO A 52 7.89 5.40 -5.11
CA PRO A 52 6.47 5.14 -4.93
C PRO A 52 5.78 6.16 -4.00
N GLU A 53 6.53 6.80 -3.09
CA GLU A 53 6.04 7.91 -2.27
C GLU A 53 5.72 9.16 -3.10
N HIS A 54 6.62 9.55 -4.00
CA HIS A 54 6.40 10.70 -4.91
C HIS A 54 5.22 10.43 -5.85
N ARG A 55 5.13 9.23 -6.42
CA ARG A 55 4.01 8.82 -7.27
C ARG A 55 2.68 8.82 -6.51
N LEU A 56 2.66 8.26 -5.31
CA LEU A 56 1.48 8.28 -4.44
C LEU A 56 1.03 9.73 -4.19
N TYR A 57 1.96 10.60 -3.79
CA TYR A 57 1.63 12.00 -3.54
C TYR A 57 1.12 12.71 -4.81
N GLY A 58 1.74 12.45 -5.96
CA GLY A 58 1.31 12.98 -7.26
C GLY A 58 -0.12 12.58 -7.62
N LEU A 59 -0.47 11.30 -7.45
CA LEU A 59 -1.84 10.80 -7.69
C LEU A 59 -2.84 11.50 -6.76
N LEU A 60 -2.58 11.55 -5.46
CA LEU A 60 -3.48 12.19 -4.50
C LEU A 60 -3.64 13.69 -4.75
N SER A 61 -2.54 14.37 -5.07
CA SER A 61 -2.53 15.80 -5.37
C SER A 61 -3.27 16.11 -6.68
N SER A 62 -3.24 15.21 -7.66
CA SER A 62 -4.00 15.38 -8.90
C SER A 62 -5.52 15.27 -8.70
N GLU A 63 -5.97 14.52 -7.69
CA GLU A 63 -7.39 14.41 -7.33
C GLU A 63 -7.85 15.58 -6.47
N ASP A 64 -7.10 15.88 -5.40
CA ASP A 64 -7.42 16.93 -4.44
C ASP A 64 -6.12 17.39 -3.73
N PRO A 65 -5.51 18.50 -4.19
CA PRO A 65 -4.27 19.02 -3.61
C PRO A 65 -4.39 19.36 -2.12
N ASP A 66 -5.54 19.90 -1.69
CA ASP A 66 -5.74 20.39 -0.33
C ASP A 66 -5.86 19.21 0.65
N ALA A 67 -6.44 18.10 0.21
CA ALA A 67 -6.56 16.88 1.00
C ALA A 67 -5.37 15.91 0.85
N ALA A 68 -4.48 16.12 -0.13
CA ALA A 68 -3.45 15.14 -0.53
C ALA A 68 -2.56 14.71 0.64
N HIS A 69 -2.07 15.67 1.44
CA HIS A 69 -1.22 15.37 2.59
C HIS A 69 -1.96 14.55 3.67
N GLY A 70 -3.22 14.89 3.95
CA GLY A 70 -4.05 14.16 4.90
C GLY A 70 -4.34 12.73 4.44
N ARG A 71 -4.69 12.56 3.16
CA ARG A 71 -4.95 11.24 2.54
C ARG A 71 -3.68 10.39 2.51
N TYR A 72 -2.53 10.97 2.15
CA TYR A 72 -1.23 10.31 2.19
C TYR A 72 -0.94 9.72 3.58
N ASN A 73 -1.00 10.58 4.62
CA ASN A 73 -0.71 10.16 5.99
C ASN A 73 -1.70 9.09 6.49
N ALA A 74 -2.97 9.17 6.10
CA ALA A 74 -3.96 8.16 6.45
C ALA A 74 -3.65 6.79 5.81
N LEU A 75 -3.24 6.77 4.54
CA LEU A 75 -2.86 5.55 3.82
C LEU A 75 -1.60 4.91 4.42
N ILE A 76 -0.57 5.70 4.73
CA ILE A 76 0.65 5.21 5.36
C ILE A 76 0.34 4.59 6.74
N ARG A 77 -0.45 5.28 7.58
CA ARG A 77 -0.85 4.73 8.88
C ARG A 77 -1.64 3.42 8.74
N ARG A 78 -2.53 3.33 7.75
CA ARG A 78 -3.30 2.12 7.47
C ARG A 78 -2.40 0.95 7.04
N LEU A 79 -1.41 1.21 6.17
CA LEU A 79 -0.41 0.21 5.79
C LEU A 79 0.39 -0.29 7.00
N VAL A 80 0.93 0.62 7.81
CA VAL A 80 1.71 0.26 9.00
C VAL A 80 0.86 -0.53 10.01
N SER A 81 -0.41 -0.15 10.17
CA SER A 81 -1.35 -0.90 11.02
C SER A 81 -1.56 -2.32 10.51
N TYR A 82 -1.72 -2.50 9.20
CA TYR A 82 -1.85 -3.82 8.57
C TYR A 82 -0.59 -4.67 8.79
N GLU A 83 0.59 -4.11 8.51
CA GLU A 83 1.87 -4.79 8.68
C GLU A 83 2.07 -5.28 10.12
N ARG A 84 1.76 -4.43 11.11
CA ARG A 84 1.82 -4.80 12.53
C ARG A 84 0.81 -5.89 12.89
N ALA A 85 -0.42 -5.78 12.42
CA ALA A 85 -1.45 -6.77 12.69
C ALA A 85 -1.07 -8.16 12.13
N ARG A 86 -0.42 -8.20 10.97
CA ARG A 86 0.12 -9.43 10.40
C ARG A 86 1.27 -10.02 11.22
N GLU A 87 2.21 -9.20 11.66
CA GLU A 87 3.34 -9.65 12.48
C GLU A 87 2.90 -10.20 13.83
N CYS A 88 1.83 -9.65 14.42
CA CYS A 88 1.25 -10.21 15.65
C CYS A 88 0.49 -11.52 15.42
N ALA A 89 0.04 -11.79 14.19
CA ALA A 89 -0.73 -12.97 13.84
C ALA A 89 0.12 -14.11 13.24
N SER A 90 1.42 -13.88 13.00
CA SER A 90 2.37 -14.83 12.40
C SER A 90 3.16 -15.63 13.42
#